data_AF-A0A2V7X2H3-F1
#
_entry.id   AF-A0A2V7X2H3-F1
#
_cell.length_a   1.000
_cell.length_b   1.000
_cell.length_c   1.000
_cell.angle_alpha   90.00
_cell.angle_beta   90.00
_cell.angle_gamma   90.00
#
_symmetry.space_group_name_H-M   'P 1'
#
loop_
_entity.id
_entity.type
_entity.pdbx_description
1 polymer ?
#
loop_
_entity_poly.entity_id
_entity_poly.type
_entity_poly.pdbx_seq_one_letter_code
_entity_poly.pdbx_strand_id
1 'polypeptide(L)'
;LSEDKAFFAILTDESFASLMTPEEAQLVRRVVPWTRRVAERRTLRAGCEVDLVPYAIEHRAELVLKPAHGYGGRSVLVGDETTPEAWQSAVQDGLREPWVVQERVHIPEEVFPLLEEDGEVGLSSLKVNVNPFFVDGADVGAVTRASRHSVINVSAGGGSVPTFVVG
;
A
#
# COMPACT_ATOMS: atom_id res chain seq x y z
N LEU A 1 0.93 -4.10 17.15
CA LEU A 1 1.11 -2.71 16.67
C LEU A 1 1.77 -2.69 15.29
N SER A 2 2.89 -3.40 15.06
CA SER A 2 3.61 -3.39 13.76
C SER A 2 2.81 -3.95 12.57
N GLU A 3 1.89 -4.88 12.80
CA GLU A 3 1.04 -5.44 11.73
C GLU A 3 -0.24 -4.62 11.48
N ASP A 4 -0.53 -3.62 12.31
CA ASP A 4 -1.69 -2.75 12.14
C ASP A 4 -1.36 -1.64 11.14
N LYS A 5 -2.11 -1.59 10.05
CA LYS A 5 -1.96 -0.58 9.00
C LYS A 5 -2.17 0.84 9.53
N ALA A 6 -2.87 0.99 10.64
CA ALA A 6 -3.04 2.25 11.35
C ALA A 6 -1.72 2.83 11.89
N PHE A 7 -0.66 2.01 12.05
CA PHE A 7 0.66 2.49 12.46
C PHE A 7 1.23 3.54 11.47
N PHE A 8 1.10 3.31 10.17
CA PHE A 8 1.54 4.28 9.16
C PHE A 8 0.73 5.58 9.18
N ALA A 9 -0.53 5.52 9.61
CA ALA A 9 -1.33 6.72 9.81
C ALA A 9 -0.75 7.59 10.93
N ILE A 10 -0.26 6.99 12.02
CA ILE A 10 0.41 7.73 13.11
C ILE A 10 1.67 8.41 12.61
N LEU A 11 2.54 7.69 11.87
CA LEU A 11 3.81 8.23 11.38
C LEU A 11 3.62 9.43 10.45
N THR A 12 2.55 9.44 9.65
CA THR A 12 2.36 10.47 8.63
C THR A 12 1.38 11.58 9.04
N ASP A 13 0.69 11.46 10.17
CA ASP A 13 -0.28 12.43 10.69
C ASP A 13 0.42 13.60 11.39
N GLU A 14 0.08 14.81 10.94
CA GLU A 14 0.63 16.07 11.43
C GLU A 14 0.49 16.26 12.96
N SER A 15 -0.51 15.61 13.56
CA SER A 15 -0.80 15.66 15.00
C SER A 15 0.30 15.00 15.83
N PHE A 16 1.07 14.09 15.23
CA PHE A 16 2.18 13.37 15.87
C PHE A 16 3.56 13.88 15.42
N ALA A 17 3.62 14.94 14.61
CA ALA A 17 4.87 15.46 14.08
C ALA A 17 5.86 15.89 15.18
N SER A 18 5.36 16.31 16.35
CA SER A 18 6.18 16.70 17.51
C SER A 18 6.89 15.54 18.20
N LEU A 19 6.51 14.29 17.90
CA LEU A 19 7.16 13.09 18.45
C LEU A 19 8.42 12.67 17.68
N MET A 20 8.70 13.34 16.55
CA MET A 20 9.83 13.03 15.68
C MET A 20 10.81 14.21 15.61
N THR A 21 12.09 13.89 15.52
CA THR A 21 13.11 14.86 15.11
C THR A 21 12.86 15.32 13.66
N PRO A 22 13.40 16.49 13.25
CA PRO A 22 13.30 16.95 11.85
C PRO A 22 13.81 15.91 10.84
N GLU A 23 14.90 15.21 11.18
CA GLU A 23 15.52 14.18 10.35
C GLU A 23 14.62 12.95 10.19
N GLU A 24 14.02 12.47 11.28
CA GLU A 24 13.04 11.38 11.26
C GLU A 24 11.78 11.75 10.47
N ALA A 25 11.25 12.95 10.68
CA ALA A 25 10.09 13.44 9.94
C ALA A 25 10.38 13.54 8.43
N GLN A 26 11.59 13.95 8.05
CA GLN A 26 12.02 13.98 6.66
C GLN A 26 12.19 12.57 6.07
N LEU A 27 12.71 11.62 6.85
CA LEU A 27 12.79 10.22 6.45
C LEU A 27 11.40 9.64 6.21
N VAL A 28 10.48 9.79 7.17
CA VAL A 28 9.10 9.29 7.06
C VAL A 28 8.40 9.84 5.84
N ARG A 29 8.47 11.16 5.59
CA ARG A 29 7.87 11.78 4.39
C ARG A 29 8.41 11.22 3.07
N ARG A 30 9.65 10.72 3.06
CA ARG A 30 10.29 10.18 1.86
C ARG A 30 9.93 8.71 1.62
N VAL A 31 9.77 7.91 2.67
CA VAL A 31 9.68 6.45 2.56
C VAL A 31 8.32 5.87 2.92
N VAL A 32 7.47 6.63 3.59
CA VAL A 32 6.12 6.21 3.98
C VAL A 32 5.10 6.99 3.14
N PRO A 33 4.27 6.31 2.33
CA PRO A 33 3.20 6.96 1.58
C PRO A 33 2.24 7.67 2.54
N TRP A 34 1.69 8.81 2.11
CA TRP A 34 0.73 9.55 2.92
C TRP A 34 -0.44 8.63 3.32
N THR A 35 -0.72 8.55 4.62
CA THR A 35 -1.72 7.61 5.18
C THR A 35 -2.57 8.28 6.24
N ARG A 36 -3.88 8.08 6.22
CA ARG A 36 -4.78 8.57 7.27
C ARG A 36 -5.76 7.51 7.68
N ARG A 37 -6.11 7.50 8.97
CA ARG A 37 -7.31 6.80 9.41
C ARG A 37 -8.52 7.51 8.79
N VAL A 38 -9.44 6.74 8.23
CA VAL A 38 -10.67 7.29 7.67
C VAL A 38 -11.49 7.90 8.82
N ALA A 39 -11.76 9.20 8.74
CA ALA A 39 -12.48 9.97 9.75
C ALA A 39 -12.94 11.31 9.15
N GLU A 40 -14.01 11.88 9.69
CA GLU A 40 -14.41 13.26 9.41
C GLU A 40 -13.39 14.23 10.00
N ARG A 41 -12.46 14.71 9.17
CA ARG A 41 -11.41 15.65 9.59
C ARG A 41 -10.80 16.40 8.41
N ARG A 42 -10.20 17.54 8.73
CA ARG A 42 -9.20 18.17 7.87
C ARG A 42 -7.82 17.60 8.18
N THR A 43 -6.95 17.60 7.18
CA THR A 43 -5.58 17.08 7.33
C THR A 43 -4.64 17.62 6.27
N LEU A 44 -3.33 17.47 6.46
CA LEU A 44 -2.32 17.93 5.50
C LEU A 44 -1.97 16.82 4.49
N ARG A 45 -2.03 17.15 3.20
CA ARG A 45 -1.46 16.37 2.09
C ARG A 45 -0.53 17.27 1.30
N ALA A 46 0.74 16.87 1.16
CA ALA A 46 1.77 17.66 0.46
C ALA A 46 1.86 19.16 0.91
N GLY A 47 1.58 19.42 2.20
CA GLY A 47 1.59 20.78 2.77
C GLY A 47 0.29 21.57 2.59
N CYS A 48 -0.68 21.04 1.85
CA CYS A 48 -2.00 21.65 1.67
C CYS A 48 -3.02 21.00 2.60
N GLU A 49 -3.90 21.82 3.18
CA GLU A 49 -5.01 21.31 3.98
C GLU A 49 -6.16 20.81 3.08
N VAL A 50 -6.62 19.59 3.32
CA VAL A 50 -7.72 18.95 2.59
C VAL A 50 -8.78 18.44 3.57
N ASP A 51 -10.04 18.40 3.13
CA ASP A 51 -11.09 17.67 3.83
C ASP A 51 -11.03 16.20 3.43
N LEU A 52 -10.71 15.31 4.38
CA LEU A 52 -10.28 13.94 4.09
C LEU A 52 -11.33 13.13 3.33
N VAL A 53 -12.60 13.20 3.73
CA VAL A 53 -13.66 12.35 3.16
C VAL A 53 -14.01 12.78 1.73
N PRO A 54 -14.31 14.05 1.44
CA PRO A 54 -14.51 14.52 0.07
C PRO A 54 -13.28 14.26 -0.81
N TYR A 55 -12.09 14.55 -0.28
CA TYR A 55 -10.82 14.33 -0.98
C TYR A 55 -10.64 12.87 -1.39
N ALA A 56 -10.90 11.93 -0.46
CA ALA A 56 -10.77 10.51 -0.74
C ALA A 56 -11.75 10.00 -1.81
N ILE A 57 -12.94 10.60 -1.92
CA ILE A 57 -13.93 10.26 -2.94
C ILE A 57 -13.53 10.84 -4.30
N GLU A 58 -13.13 12.11 -4.34
CA GLU A 58 -12.77 12.82 -5.58
C GLU A 58 -11.49 12.27 -6.20
N HIS A 59 -10.47 11.99 -5.38
CA HIS A 59 -9.14 11.55 -5.82
C HIS A 59 -8.95 10.02 -5.73
N ARG A 60 -10.02 9.22 -5.85
CA ARG A 60 -9.97 7.76 -5.62
C ARG A 60 -8.84 7.06 -6.39
N ALA A 61 -8.57 7.45 -7.63
CA ALA A 61 -7.58 6.79 -8.50
C ALA A 61 -6.14 6.89 -7.97
N GLU A 62 -5.86 7.87 -7.11
CA GLU A 62 -4.56 8.10 -6.47
C GLU A 62 -4.44 7.36 -5.13
N LEU A 63 -5.45 6.59 -4.71
CA LEU A 63 -5.59 6.13 -3.34
C LEU A 63 -5.88 4.62 -3.28
N VAL A 64 -5.59 4.06 -2.11
CA VAL A 64 -5.98 2.72 -1.71
C VAL A 64 -6.68 2.78 -0.36
N LEU A 65 -7.73 1.97 -0.18
CA LEU A 65 -8.41 1.78 1.09
C LEU A 65 -8.05 0.42 1.68
N LYS A 66 -7.69 0.41 2.96
CA LYS A 66 -7.26 -0.80 3.65
C LYS A 66 -7.99 -0.92 5.00
N PRO A 67 -8.75 -2.00 5.24
CA PRO A 67 -9.21 -2.32 6.59
C PRO A 67 -8.00 -2.50 7.51
N ALA A 68 -8.04 -1.88 8.70
CA ALA A 68 -6.96 -1.99 9.68
C ALA A 68 -6.82 -3.44 10.19
N HIS A 69 -7.96 -4.11 10.40
CA HIS A 69 -8.03 -5.50 10.87
C HIS A 69 -8.53 -6.41 9.74
N GLY A 70 -7.87 -7.56 9.52
CA GLY A 70 -8.21 -8.53 8.47
C GLY A 70 -9.36 -9.49 8.82
N TYR A 71 -9.96 -9.38 10.00
CA TYR A 71 -11.11 -10.18 10.41
C TYR A 71 -12.36 -9.65 9.69
N GLY A 72 -12.78 -10.33 8.62
CA GLY A 72 -14.02 -10.00 7.90
C GLY A 72 -14.00 -10.24 6.39
N GLY A 73 -12.89 -10.72 5.81
CA GLY A 73 -12.81 -11.02 4.37
C GLY A 73 -12.81 -9.80 3.45
N ARG A 74 -12.75 -8.58 4.02
CA ARG A 74 -12.68 -7.32 3.27
C ARG A 74 -11.23 -7.09 2.82
N SER A 75 -11.03 -6.97 1.51
CA SER A 75 -9.72 -6.81 0.88
C SER A 75 -9.29 -5.33 0.82
N VAL A 76 -8.02 -5.12 0.45
CA VAL A 76 -7.54 -3.81 0.01
C VAL A 76 -8.29 -3.42 -1.26
N LEU A 77 -8.82 -2.21 -1.30
CA LEU A 77 -9.43 -1.63 -2.50
C LEU A 77 -8.43 -0.67 -3.15
N VAL A 78 -8.25 -0.81 -4.46
CA VAL A 78 -7.42 0.06 -5.28
C VAL A 78 -8.36 0.97 -6.06
N GLY A 79 -8.26 2.29 -5.89
CA GLY A 79 -9.37 3.17 -6.24
C GLY A 79 -9.63 3.37 -7.73
N ASP A 80 -8.66 3.14 -8.61
CA ASP A 80 -8.87 3.11 -10.07
C ASP A 80 -9.41 1.75 -10.57
N GLU A 81 -9.23 0.68 -9.79
CA GLU A 81 -9.77 -0.66 -10.05
C GLU A 81 -11.13 -0.89 -9.35
N THR A 82 -11.59 0.06 -8.55
CA THR A 82 -12.85 0.01 -7.80
C THR A 82 -13.86 0.99 -8.40
N THR A 83 -15.12 0.57 -8.55
CA THR A 83 -16.16 1.46 -9.06
C THR A 83 -16.40 2.66 -8.10
N PRO A 84 -16.82 3.83 -8.61
CA PRO A 84 -17.11 4.99 -7.76
C PRO A 84 -18.05 4.66 -6.60
N GLU A 85 -19.10 3.87 -6.86
CA GLU A 85 -20.14 3.54 -5.90
C GLU A 85 -19.60 2.61 -4.80
N ALA A 86 -18.84 1.59 -5.18
CA ALA A 86 -18.21 0.67 -4.23
C ALA A 86 -17.15 1.38 -3.38
N TRP A 87 -16.37 2.28 -4.00
CA TRP A 87 -15.39 3.10 -3.30
C TRP A 87 -16.05 4.03 -2.26
N GLN A 88 -17.10 4.75 -2.67
CA GLN A 88 -17.84 5.63 -1.76
C GLN A 88 -18.45 4.84 -0.59
N SER A 89 -19.05 3.68 -0.84
CA SER A 89 -19.54 2.79 0.22
C SER A 89 -18.43 2.38 1.18
N ALA A 90 -17.24 2.04 0.66
CA ALA A 90 -16.10 1.65 1.49
C ALA A 90 -15.53 2.80 2.32
N VAL A 91 -15.52 4.04 1.80
CA VAL A 91 -15.19 5.24 2.60
C VAL A 91 -16.18 5.39 3.76
N GLN A 92 -17.48 5.22 3.49
CA GLN A 92 -18.52 5.30 4.53
C GLN A 92 -18.41 4.19 5.58
N ASP A 93 -18.01 2.98 5.17
CA ASP A 93 -17.69 1.90 6.11
C ASP A 93 -16.47 2.23 6.97
N GLY A 94 -15.45 2.84 6.38
CA GLY A 94 -14.25 3.29 7.09
C GLY A 94 -14.49 4.40 8.13
N LEU A 95 -15.64 5.08 8.09
CA LEU A 95 -16.07 6.00 9.15
C LEU A 95 -16.63 5.26 10.37
N ARG A 96 -17.09 4.01 10.20
CA ARG A 96 -17.69 3.17 11.24
C ARG A 96 -16.71 2.14 11.79
N GLU A 97 -15.84 1.62 10.95
CA GLU A 97 -14.85 0.60 11.26
C GLU A 97 -13.43 1.13 11.06
N PRO A 98 -12.41 0.61 11.76
CA PRO A 98 -11.05 1.09 11.62
C PRO A 98 -10.49 0.78 10.23
N TRP A 99 -10.44 1.79 9.37
CA TRP A 99 -9.86 1.74 8.03
C TRP A 99 -8.82 2.84 7.86
N VAL A 100 -7.88 2.63 6.94
CA VAL A 100 -6.96 3.66 6.47
C VAL A 100 -7.15 3.92 4.99
N VAL A 101 -7.05 5.20 4.62
CA VAL A 101 -6.82 5.63 3.25
C VAL A 101 -5.34 5.96 3.10
N GLN A 102 -4.73 5.50 2.02
CA GLN A 102 -3.31 5.70 1.76
C GLN A 102 -3.08 6.09 0.31
N GLU A 103 -2.07 6.92 0.08
CA GLU A 103 -1.54 7.19 -1.24
C GLU A 103 -1.14 5.91 -1.97
N ARG A 104 -1.64 5.75 -3.19
CA ARG A 104 -1.31 4.59 -4.01
C ARG A 104 0.14 4.67 -4.48
N VAL A 105 0.90 3.64 -4.16
CA VAL A 105 2.23 3.41 -4.74
C VAL A 105 2.06 2.54 -5.97
N HIS A 106 2.52 3.03 -7.13
CA HIS A 106 2.54 2.23 -8.35
C HIS A 106 3.58 1.13 -8.21
N ILE A 107 3.15 -0.10 -8.46
CA ILE A 107 4.04 -1.25 -8.37
C ILE A 107 4.85 -1.32 -9.67
N PRO A 108 6.18 -1.44 -9.61
CA PRO A 108 6.99 -1.62 -10.81
C PRO A 108 6.60 -2.91 -11.51
N GLU A 109 6.70 -2.89 -12.84
CA GLU A 109 6.55 -4.09 -13.67
C GLU A 109 7.88 -4.48 -14.29
N GLU A 110 8.17 -5.77 -14.30
CA GLU A 110 9.35 -6.34 -14.93
C GLU A 110 8.96 -7.55 -15.79
N VAL A 111 9.80 -7.86 -16.78
CA VAL A 111 9.53 -8.95 -17.72
C VAL A 111 10.10 -10.25 -17.16
N PHE A 112 9.25 -11.26 -17.02
CA PHE A 112 9.63 -12.61 -16.57
C PHE A 112 9.37 -13.66 -17.64
N PRO A 113 10.22 -14.71 -17.72
CA PRO A 113 9.89 -15.92 -18.45
C PRO A 113 8.82 -16.71 -17.69
N LEU A 114 7.76 -17.12 -18.40
CA LEU A 114 6.68 -17.96 -17.90
C LEU A 114 6.55 -19.20 -18.78
N LEU A 115 6.27 -20.34 -18.15
CA LEU A 115 5.87 -21.54 -18.87
C LEU A 115 4.38 -21.40 -19.21
N GLU A 116 4.07 -21.34 -20.51
CA GLU A 116 2.70 -21.23 -21.02
C GLU A 116 2.02 -22.62 -21.05
N GLU A 117 0.70 -22.64 -21.28
CA GLU A 117 -0.09 -23.89 -21.25
C GLU A 117 0.31 -24.92 -22.33
N ASP A 118 0.88 -24.43 -23.44
CA ASP A 118 1.40 -25.26 -24.54
C ASP A 118 2.82 -25.81 -24.26
N GLY A 119 3.41 -25.46 -23.11
CA GLY A 119 4.75 -25.87 -22.71
C GLY A 119 5.87 -24.99 -23.26
N GLU A 120 5.56 -23.94 -24.01
CA GLU A 120 6.55 -22.97 -24.49
C GLU A 120 6.87 -21.94 -23.40
N VAL A 121 8.05 -21.31 -23.51
CA VAL A 121 8.44 -20.22 -22.62
C VAL A 121 8.08 -18.88 -23.24
N GLY A 122 7.07 -18.21 -22.68
CA GLY A 122 6.68 -16.85 -23.02
C GLY A 122 7.36 -15.81 -22.13
N LEU A 123 7.39 -14.56 -22.59
CA LEU A 123 7.76 -13.41 -21.77
C LEU A 123 6.50 -12.62 -21.39
N SER A 124 6.33 -12.32 -20.11
CA SER A 124 5.21 -11.52 -19.61
C SER A 124 5.68 -10.42 -18.68
N SER A 125 5.07 -9.23 -18.81
CA SER A 125 5.20 -8.15 -17.81
C SER A 125 4.43 -8.53 -16.55
N LEU A 126 5.10 -8.56 -15.41
CA LEU A 126 4.52 -8.85 -14.10
C LEU A 126 4.84 -7.74 -13.11
N LYS A 127 3.90 -7.43 -12.22
CA LYS A 127 4.11 -6.50 -11.10
C LYS A 127 4.99 -7.17 -10.05
N VAL A 128 6.05 -6.49 -9.62
CA VAL A 128 7.08 -7.04 -8.72
C VAL A 128 7.08 -6.31 -7.38
N ASN A 129 7.21 -7.09 -6.31
CA ASN A 129 7.38 -6.56 -4.96
C ASN A 129 8.49 -7.33 -4.22
N VAL A 130 9.57 -6.61 -3.89
CA VAL A 130 10.72 -7.11 -3.13
C VAL A 130 10.56 -6.71 -1.66
N ASN A 131 10.75 -7.67 -0.74
CA ASN A 131 10.59 -7.49 0.69
C ASN A 131 11.90 -7.90 1.39
N PRO A 132 12.84 -6.96 1.61
CA PRO A 132 14.11 -7.26 2.28
C PRO A 132 13.91 -7.48 3.79
N PHE A 133 14.79 -8.27 4.38
CA PHE A 133 14.87 -8.56 5.82
C PHE A 133 16.17 -8.02 6.38
N PHE A 134 16.07 -7.40 7.56
CA PHE A 134 17.23 -6.92 8.30
C PHE A 134 17.25 -7.54 9.70
N VAL A 135 18.42 -8.02 10.13
CA VAL A 135 18.67 -8.52 11.49
C VAL A 135 19.87 -7.78 12.04
N ASP A 136 19.69 -7.11 13.18
CA ASP A 136 20.73 -6.29 13.81
C ASP A 136 21.33 -5.24 12.85
N GLY A 137 20.49 -4.68 11.99
CA GLY A 137 20.90 -3.69 10.97
C GLY A 137 21.59 -4.28 9.73
N ALA A 138 21.89 -5.57 9.68
CA ALA A 138 22.46 -6.24 8.53
C ALA A 138 21.36 -6.82 7.60
N ASP A 139 21.54 -6.68 6.29
CA ASP A 139 20.71 -7.36 5.29
C ASP A 139 20.95 -8.88 5.37
N VAL A 140 19.87 -9.65 5.50
CA VAL A 140 19.91 -11.12 5.58
C VAL A 140 19.15 -11.81 4.44
N GLY A 141 18.70 -11.05 3.44
CA GLY A 141 18.01 -11.55 2.25
C GLY A 141 16.65 -10.89 2.04
N ALA A 142 15.91 -11.38 1.04
CA ALA A 142 14.61 -10.83 0.66
C ALA A 142 13.66 -11.91 0.14
N VAL A 143 12.36 -11.63 0.25
CA VAL A 143 11.32 -12.37 -0.47
C VAL A 143 10.78 -11.48 -1.58
N THR A 144 10.85 -11.99 -2.81
CA THR A 144 10.27 -11.32 -3.99
C THR A 144 9.02 -12.07 -4.44
N ARG A 145 8.00 -11.28 -4.78
CA ARG A 145 6.73 -11.75 -5.32
C ARG A 145 6.47 -11.08 -6.67
N ALA A 146 5.90 -11.85 -7.59
CA ALA A 146 5.45 -11.38 -8.89
C ALA A 146 3.96 -11.72 -9.08
N SER A 147 3.18 -10.81 -9.68
CA SER A 147 1.75 -11.01 -9.93
C SER A 147 1.30 -10.28 -11.20
N ARG A 148 0.25 -10.79 -11.83
CA ARG A 148 -0.49 -10.07 -12.87
C ARG A 148 -1.41 -8.99 -12.27
N HIS A 149 -1.77 -9.11 -10.99
CA HIS A 149 -2.71 -8.24 -10.28
C HIS A 149 -2.01 -7.19 -9.40
N SER A 150 -2.68 -6.07 -9.16
CA SER A 150 -2.18 -4.99 -8.27
C SER A 150 -2.16 -5.37 -6.79
N VAL A 151 -2.93 -6.40 -6.39
CA VAL A 151 -2.82 -7.01 -5.07
C VAL A 151 -1.96 -8.27 -5.20
N ILE A 152 -0.71 -8.19 -4.71
CA ILE A 152 0.34 -9.23 -4.90
C ILE A 152 0.44 -10.18 -3.70
N ASN A 153 -0.57 -10.23 -2.82
CA ASN A 153 -0.54 -11.26 -1.79
C ASN A 153 -0.71 -12.65 -2.43
N VAL A 154 -0.11 -13.68 -1.83
CA VAL A 154 -0.12 -15.05 -2.39
C VAL A 154 -1.55 -15.57 -2.53
N SER A 155 -2.44 -15.16 -1.62
CA SER A 155 -3.88 -15.47 -1.67
C SER A 155 -4.62 -14.87 -2.88
N ALA A 156 -4.07 -13.85 -3.54
CA ALA A 156 -4.64 -13.25 -4.76
C ALA A 156 -3.90 -13.68 -6.03
N GLY A 157 -3.17 -14.81 -5.99
CA GLY A 157 -2.51 -15.38 -7.16
C GLY A 157 -1.10 -14.86 -7.45
N GLY A 158 -0.49 -14.12 -6.51
CA GLY A 158 0.93 -13.77 -6.59
C GLY A 158 1.83 -14.99 -6.35
N GLY A 159 2.81 -15.20 -7.22
CA GLY A 159 3.84 -16.23 -7.07
C GLY A 159 5.10 -15.70 -6.38
N SER A 160 5.84 -16.57 -5.69
CA SER A 160 7.17 -16.22 -5.18
C SER A 160 8.22 -16.51 -6.27
N VAL A 161 9.15 -15.58 -6.45
CA VAL A 161 10.27 -15.72 -7.38
C VAL A 161 11.61 -15.61 -6.63
N PRO A 162 12.68 -16.31 -7.06
CA PRO A 162 13.99 -16.16 -6.47
C PRO A 162 14.47 -14.71 -6.54
N THR A 163 15.22 -14.27 -5.51
CA THR A 163 15.87 -12.97 -5.50
C THR A 163 17.37 -13.16 -5.64
N PHE A 164 17.98 -12.53 -6.65
CA PHE A 164 19.42 -12.54 -6.86
C PHE A 164 19.99 -11.15 -6.57
N VAL A 165 20.96 -11.08 -5.66
CA VAL A 165 21.73 -9.86 -5.40
C VAL A 165 22.99 -9.94 -6.25
N VAL A 166 23.12 -9.05 -7.23
CA VAL A 166 24.30 -8.98 -8.12
C VAL A 166 25.23 -7.89 -7.57
N GLY A 167 26.48 -8.26 -7.31
CA GLY A 167 27.54 -7.37 -6.81
C GLY A 167 28.55 -6.97 -7.87
#